data_AF-A0A316U1J8-F1
#
_entry.id   AF-A0A316U1J8-F1
#
_cell.length_a   1.000
_cell.length_b   1.000
_cell.length_c   1.000
_cell.angle_alpha   90.00
_cell.angle_beta   90.00
_cell.angle_gamma   90.00
#
_symmetry.space_group_name_H-M   'P 1'
#
loop_
_entity.id
_entity.type
_entity.pdbx_description
1 polymer ?
#
loop_
_entity_poly.entity_id
_entity_poly.type
_entity_poly.pdbx_seq_one_letter_code
_entity_poly.pdbx_strand_id
1 'polypeptide(L)'
;MFGGTVNVTNVLVWNAGDDAIDTDQAFSGTIDNILIVGPKGSAFELDGPEGNFTSTGHTIQNATTYLQGNGSELMIDVDANTDVFMNNLLFTGLDEGGGISSDYIDYANNPNGYAITDIEVILPPGTSIGTFFPTELASEVTSVANLGSATVGANVNAFIWTWARQDNPQGSIGLE
;
A
#
# COMPACT_ATOMS: atom_id res chain seq x y z
N MET A 1 -12.95 -1.67 1.61
CA MET A 1 -13.70 -1.94 0.35
C MET A 1 -14.25 -3.34 0.49
N PHE A 2 -15.56 -3.52 0.46
CA PHE A 2 -16.17 -4.74 0.99
C PHE A 2 -16.88 -5.55 -0.09
N GLY A 3 -16.35 -6.73 -0.38
CA GLY A 3 -16.96 -7.75 -1.23
C GLY A 3 -17.27 -7.36 -2.69
N GLY A 4 -17.65 -8.38 -3.47
CA GLY A 4 -17.98 -8.22 -4.90
C GLY A 4 -16.76 -8.08 -5.81
N THR A 5 -17.02 -7.93 -7.12
CA THR A 5 -15.98 -7.73 -8.13
C THR A 5 -15.99 -6.30 -8.61
N VAL A 6 -14.97 -5.53 -8.23
CA VAL A 6 -14.86 -4.11 -8.57
C VAL A 6 -13.46 -3.82 -9.12
N ASN A 7 -13.43 -3.05 -10.21
CA ASN A 7 -12.20 -2.49 -10.73
C ASN A 7 -12.22 -0.98 -10.51
N VAL A 8 -11.20 -0.45 -9.84
CA VAL A 8 -11.07 0.98 -9.54
C VAL A 8 -9.69 1.46 -9.99
N THR A 9 -9.64 2.68 -10.52
CA THR A 9 -8.38 3.32 -10.90
C THR A 9 -8.31 4.77 -10.44
N ASN A 10 -7.10 5.25 -10.13
CA ASN A 10 -6.82 6.63 -9.70
C ASN A 10 -7.46 6.95 -8.35
N VAL A 11 -7.14 6.17 -7.33
CA VAL A 11 -7.67 6.30 -5.97
C VAL A 11 -6.77 7.21 -5.14
N LEU A 12 -7.32 8.30 -4.60
CA LEU A 12 -6.63 9.16 -3.64
C LEU A 12 -7.28 8.99 -2.27
N VAL A 13 -6.50 8.57 -1.27
CA VAL A 13 -6.89 8.58 0.14
C VAL A 13 -5.99 9.59 0.86
N TRP A 14 -6.59 10.57 1.51
CA TRP A 14 -5.86 11.68 2.13
C TRP A 14 -6.29 11.87 3.58
N ASN A 15 -5.33 11.78 4.51
CA ASN A 15 -5.53 11.92 5.95
C ASN A 15 -6.64 11.02 6.50
N ALA A 16 -6.65 9.74 6.09
CA ALA A 16 -7.53 8.76 6.70
C ALA A 16 -7.23 8.67 8.21
N GLY A 17 -8.25 8.88 9.04
CA GLY A 17 -8.13 8.82 10.50
C GLY A 17 -8.08 7.40 11.06
N ASP A 18 -8.07 6.41 10.16
CA ASP A 18 -8.07 4.97 10.36
C ASP A 18 -7.36 4.33 9.14
N ASP A 19 -7.69 3.09 8.78
CA ASP A 19 -7.15 2.43 7.60
C ASP A 19 -7.53 3.13 6.28
N ALA A 20 -6.60 3.13 5.31
CA ALA A 20 -6.79 3.83 4.04
C ALA A 20 -7.45 2.96 2.96
N ILE A 21 -6.80 1.87 2.56
CA ILE A 21 -7.34 0.87 1.65
C ILE A 21 -7.61 -0.40 2.43
N ASP A 22 -8.86 -0.58 2.77
CA ASP A 22 -9.38 -1.77 3.41
C ASP A 22 -9.88 -2.73 2.32
N THR A 23 -9.69 -4.05 2.44
CA THR A 23 -10.35 -5.03 1.57
C THR A 23 -10.83 -6.25 2.35
N ASP A 24 -12.14 -6.34 2.57
CA ASP A 24 -12.74 -7.44 3.34
C ASP A 24 -13.82 -8.17 2.52
N GLN A 25 -14.40 -9.20 3.14
CA GLN A 25 -15.61 -9.87 2.66
C GLN A 25 -15.47 -10.43 1.23
N ALA A 26 -14.28 -10.99 0.93
CA ALA A 26 -13.94 -11.56 -0.37
C ALA A 26 -14.02 -10.55 -1.53
N PHE A 27 -13.48 -9.35 -1.34
CA PHE A 27 -13.25 -8.42 -2.43
C PHE A 27 -12.44 -9.08 -3.57
N SER A 28 -12.85 -8.82 -4.81
CA SER A 28 -12.21 -9.31 -6.03
C SER A 28 -12.10 -8.20 -7.07
N GLY A 29 -11.17 -8.34 -8.02
CA GLY A 29 -10.93 -7.36 -9.09
C GLY A 29 -9.59 -6.66 -8.92
N THR A 30 -9.50 -5.41 -9.38
CA THR A 30 -8.23 -4.67 -9.43
C THR A 30 -8.39 -3.24 -8.91
N ILE A 31 -7.51 -2.84 -8.01
CA ILE A 31 -7.32 -1.46 -7.59
C ILE A 31 -5.98 -0.99 -8.17
N ASP A 32 -6.03 -0.02 -9.08
CA ASP A 32 -4.88 0.43 -9.86
C ASP A 32 -4.62 1.92 -9.69
N ASN A 33 -3.35 2.31 -9.63
CA ASN A 33 -2.92 3.70 -9.49
C ASN A 33 -3.48 4.38 -8.22
N ILE A 34 -2.82 4.13 -7.09
CA ILE A 34 -3.30 4.51 -5.76
C ILE A 34 -2.33 5.48 -5.11
N LEU A 35 -2.84 6.59 -4.59
CA LEU A 35 -2.07 7.55 -3.82
C LEU A 35 -2.65 7.63 -2.41
N ILE A 36 -1.85 7.32 -1.40
CA ILE A 36 -2.22 7.40 0.02
C ILE A 36 -1.31 8.44 0.69
N VAL A 37 -1.93 9.39 1.39
CA VAL A 37 -1.22 10.49 2.06
C VAL A 37 -1.65 10.54 3.52
N GLY A 38 -0.71 10.30 4.44
CA GLY A 38 -0.89 10.41 5.88
C GLY A 38 -2.00 9.52 6.46
N PRO A 39 -2.01 8.19 6.24
CA PRO A 39 -2.94 7.33 6.97
C PRO A 39 -2.58 7.29 8.46
N LYS A 40 -3.57 7.08 9.33
CA LYS A 40 -3.33 6.85 10.76
C LYS A 40 -3.31 5.36 11.10
N GLY A 41 -4.20 4.56 10.51
CA GLY A 41 -4.17 3.10 10.62
C GLY A 41 -3.18 2.51 9.61
N SER A 42 -3.53 1.34 9.11
CA SER A 42 -2.86 0.67 8.01
C SER A 42 -3.08 1.41 6.69
N ALA A 43 -2.02 1.60 5.90
CA ALA A 43 -2.21 2.11 4.54
C ALA A 43 -2.98 1.10 3.67
N PHE A 44 -2.71 -0.19 3.88
CA PHE A 44 -3.47 -1.29 3.31
C PHE A 44 -3.86 -2.23 4.45
N GLU A 45 -5.15 -2.31 4.78
CA GLU A 45 -5.72 -3.28 5.72
C GLU A 45 -6.39 -4.38 4.89
N LEU A 46 -5.76 -5.55 4.77
CA LEU A 46 -6.15 -6.53 3.77
C LEU A 46 -6.52 -7.85 4.43
N ASP A 47 -7.82 -8.11 4.57
CA ASP A 47 -8.33 -9.39 5.04
C ASP A 47 -8.73 -10.31 3.88
N GLY A 48 -8.80 -11.61 4.19
CA GLY A 48 -9.33 -12.60 3.29
C GLY A 48 -10.86 -12.70 3.27
N PRO A 49 -11.39 -13.78 2.66
CA PRO A 49 -12.81 -14.10 2.73
C PRO A 49 -13.29 -14.33 4.17
N GLU A 50 -14.38 -13.65 4.56
CA GLU A 50 -14.99 -13.83 5.88
C GLU A 50 -16.26 -14.71 5.84
N GLY A 51 -16.56 -15.39 6.95
CA GLY A 51 -17.77 -16.19 7.08
C GLY A 51 -17.85 -17.35 6.08
N ASN A 52 -18.86 -17.33 5.20
CA ASN A 52 -19.07 -18.35 4.17
C ASN A 52 -18.62 -17.90 2.77
N PHE A 53 -18.00 -16.72 2.64
CA PHE A 53 -17.52 -16.24 1.37
C PHE A 53 -16.27 -17.02 0.92
N THR A 54 -16.06 -17.06 -0.39
CA THR A 54 -14.84 -17.60 -1.01
C THR A 54 -14.28 -16.53 -1.92
N SER A 55 -12.96 -16.34 -1.92
CA SER A 55 -12.28 -15.39 -2.78
C SER A 55 -11.48 -16.11 -3.86
N THR A 56 -11.40 -15.48 -5.04
CA THR A 56 -10.40 -15.81 -6.07
C THR A 56 -9.24 -14.82 -6.06
N GLY A 57 -9.19 -14.02 -5.01
CA GLY A 57 -8.28 -12.91 -4.80
C GLY A 57 -8.56 -11.67 -5.63
N HIS A 58 -7.76 -10.65 -5.37
CA HIS A 58 -7.75 -9.38 -6.07
C HIS A 58 -6.32 -8.89 -6.32
N THR A 59 -6.19 -7.79 -7.05
CA THR A 59 -4.88 -7.19 -7.36
C THR A 59 -4.86 -5.73 -6.93
N ILE A 60 -3.79 -5.33 -6.26
CA ILE A 60 -3.47 -3.94 -5.95
C ILE A 60 -2.17 -3.61 -6.66
N GLN A 61 -2.15 -2.56 -7.48
CA GLN A 61 -0.96 -2.22 -8.25
C GLN A 61 -0.78 -0.72 -8.44
N ASN A 62 0.48 -0.32 -8.64
CA ASN A 62 0.89 1.05 -8.89
C ASN A 62 0.50 1.98 -7.73
N ALA A 63 1.00 1.69 -6.53
CA ALA A 63 0.65 2.44 -5.33
C ALA A 63 1.81 3.30 -4.83
N THR A 64 1.53 4.53 -4.42
CA THR A 64 2.46 5.36 -3.65
C THR A 64 1.81 5.74 -2.33
N THR A 65 2.51 5.44 -1.23
CA THR A 65 2.07 5.76 0.13
C THR A 65 3.10 6.68 0.80
N TYR A 66 2.62 7.82 1.26
CA TYR A 66 3.35 8.71 2.17
C TYR A 66 2.79 8.58 3.57
N LEU A 67 3.60 8.04 4.48
CA LEU A 67 3.15 7.65 5.82
C LEU A 67 3.18 8.80 6.85
N GLN A 68 3.95 9.86 6.58
CA GLN A 68 4.15 10.94 7.55
C GLN A 68 2.87 11.79 7.75
N GLY A 69 2.71 12.32 8.96
CA GLY A 69 1.72 13.33 9.30
C GLY A 69 0.68 12.87 10.33
N ASN A 70 0.31 11.58 10.31
CA ASN A 70 -0.71 11.04 11.20
C ASN A 70 -0.27 9.81 12.01
N GLY A 71 0.99 9.38 11.87
CA GLY A 71 1.55 8.24 12.61
C GLY A 71 0.93 6.90 12.22
N SER A 72 1.03 6.54 10.94
CA SER A 72 0.53 5.28 10.38
C SER A 72 0.98 4.06 11.18
N GLU A 73 0.06 3.11 11.40
CA GLU A 73 0.34 1.85 12.09
C GLU A 73 1.18 0.91 11.20
N LEU A 74 0.60 0.45 10.09
CA LEU A 74 1.26 -0.44 9.13
C LEU A 74 1.25 0.13 7.71
N MET A 75 2.27 -0.21 6.92
CA MET A 75 2.25 -0.03 5.47
C MET A 75 1.29 -1.04 4.85
N ILE A 76 1.39 -2.31 5.23
CA ILE A 76 0.52 -3.37 4.73
C ILE A 76 0.21 -4.30 5.90
N ASP A 77 -1.07 -4.43 6.21
CA ASP A 77 -1.62 -5.48 7.05
C ASP A 77 -2.20 -6.60 6.19
N VAL A 78 -1.83 -7.83 6.52
CA VAL A 78 -2.20 -9.07 5.86
C VAL A 78 -2.18 -10.18 6.90
N ASP A 79 -2.95 -11.25 6.65
CA ASP A 79 -3.00 -12.45 7.47
C ASP A 79 -2.89 -13.74 6.63
N ALA A 80 -3.10 -14.89 7.26
CA ALA A 80 -3.01 -16.20 6.62
C ALA A 80 -4.02 -16.45 5.49
N ASN A 81 -5.16 -15.75 5.50
CA ASN A 81 -6.26 -15.94 4.54
C ASN A 81 -6.39 -14.77 3.53
N THR A 82 -5.58 -13.72 3.65
CA THR A 82 -5.53 -12.64 2.66
C THR A 82 -5.20 -13.19 1.27
N ASP A 83 -6.08 -12.89 0.31
CA ASP A 83 -6.00 -13.35 -1.06
C ASP A 83 -5.73 -12.15 -2.01
N VAL A 84 -4.51 -11.65 -2.05
CA VAL A 84 -4.15 -10.44 -2.82
C VAL A 84 -2.85 -10.60 -3.60
N PHE A 85 -2.77 -10.07 -4.81
CA PHE A 85 -1.49 -9.78 -5.46
C PHE A 85 -1.19 -8.30 -5.34
N MET A 86 0.01 -7.95 -4.87
CA MET A 86 0.46 -6.56 -4.86
C MET A 86 1.77 -6.38 -5.63
N ASN A 87 1.85 -5.34 -6.47
CA ASN A 87 3.07 -5.02 -7.19
C ASN A 87 3.21 -3.54 -7.52
N ASN A 88 4.45 -3.11 -7.75
CA ASN A 88 4.80 -1.74 -8.12
C ASN A 88 4.39 -0.75 -7.02
N LEU A 89 4.99 -0.91 -5.83
CA LEU A 89 4.65 -0.19 -4.61
C LEU A 89 5.78 0.74 -4.18
N LEU A 90 5.47 2.00 -3.89
CA LEU A 90 6.41 2.99 -3.38
C LEU A 90 5.99 3.47 -1.98
N PHE A 91 6.88 3.29 -0.99
CA PHE A 91 6.67 3.79 0.37
C PHE A 91 7.66 4.91 0.72
N THR A 92 7.16 5.98 1.35
CA THR A 92 7.96 7.14 1.80
C THR A 92 7.39 7.75 3.08
N GLY A 93 8.17 8.58 3.78
CA GLY A 93 7.72 9.25 5.01
C GLY A 93 7.64 8.31 6.23
N LEU A 94 8.52 7.31 6.33
CA LEU A 94 8.51 6.28 7.38
C LEU A 94 9.03 6.78 8.76
N ASP A 95 9.22 8.10 8.94
CA ASP A 95 9.80 8.66 10.17
C ASP A 95 8.87 8.55 11.40
N GLU A 96 7.56 8.38 11.19
CA GLU A 96 6.54 8.45 12.24
C GLU A 96 5.77 7.14 12.46
N GLY A 97 6.12 6.07 11.73
CA GLY A 97 5.42 4.79 11.80
C GLY A 97 5.56 3.96 10.53
N GLY A 98 4.74 2.91 10.44
CA GLY A 98 4.76 1.92 9.38
C GLY A 98 5.53 0.64 9.72
N GLY A 99 5.52 -0.27 8.75
CA GLY A 99 6.00 -1.64 8.88
C GLY A 99 5.13 -2.57 8.07
N ILE A 100 5.45 -3.85 8.03
CA ILE A 100 4.55 -4.88 7.47
C ILE A 100 4.04 -5.69 8.65
N SER A 101 2.79 -6.17 8.60
CA SER A 101 2.24 -7.01 9.66
C SER A 101 3.17 -8.17 10.03
N SER A 102 3.12 -8.60 11.28
CA SER A 102 3.85 -9.78 11.74
C SER A 102 3.38 -11.07 11.04
N ASP A 103 2.17 -11.02 10.48
CA ASP A 103 1.47 -12.17 9.92
C ASP A 103 1.78 -12.32 8.41
N TYR A 104 2.63 -11.44 7.85
CA TYR A 104 3.14 -11.57 6.48
C TYR A 104 3.72 -12.94 6.17
N ILE A 105 4.35 -13.61 7.15
CA ILE A 105 4.88 -14.97 6.94
C ILE A 105 3.77 -15.99 6.66
N ASP A 106 2.61 -15.83 7.29
CA ASP A 106 1.47 -16.71 7.07
C ASP A 106 0.82 -16.41 5.72
N TYR A 107 0.67 -15.13 5.37
CA TYR A 107 0.29 -14.69 4.03
C TYR A 107 1.22 -15.26 2.95
N ALA A 108 2.53 -15.14 3.10
CA ALA A 108 3.52 -15.60 2.13
C ALA A 108 3.52 -17.14 1.97
N ASN A 109 3.08 -17.87 3.00
CA ASN A 109 2.91 -19.32 2.97
C ASN A 109 1.52 -19.77 2.51
N ASN A 110 0.62 -18.84 2.16
CA ASN A 110 -0.71 -19.17 1.67
C ASN A 110 -0.61 -20.11 0.43
N PRO A 111 -1.30 -21.26 0.43
CA PRO A 111 -1.18 -22.27 -0.62
C PRO A 111 -1.66 -21.82 -2.01
N ASN A 112 -2.37 -20.69 -2.11
CA ASN A 112 -2.92 -20.17 -3.35
C ASN A 112 -1.91 -19.36 -4.18
N GLY A 113 -0.72 -19.05 -3.62
CA GLY A 113 0.40 -18.45 -4.36
C GLY A 113 0.30 -16.93 -4.55
N TYR A 114 -0.42 -16.24 -3.67
CA TYR A 114 -0.45 -14.77 -3.58
C TYR A 114 0.92 -14.19 -3.19
N ALA A 115 1.22 -12.98 -3.65
CA ALA A 115 2.53 -12.38 -3.45
C ALA A 115 2.50 -10.84 -3.45
N ILE A 116 3.40 -10.26 -2.67
CA ILE A 116 3.74 -8.83 -2.69
C ILE A 116 5.13 -8.72 -3.30
N THR A 117 5.27 -7.93 -4.36
CA THR A 117 6.51 -7.83 -5.16
C THR A 117 6.80 -6.40 -5.57
N ASP A 118 8.01 -6.14 -6.07
CA ASP A 118 8.38 -4.88 -6.73
C ASP A 118 8.10 -3.63 -5.87
N ILE A 119 8.82 -3.55 -4.75
CA ILE A 119 8.72 -2.48 -3.76
C ILE A 119 9.94 -1.57 -3.86
N GLU A 120 9.70 -0.26 -3.94
CA GLU A 120 10.71 0.73 -3.61
C GLU A 120 10.36 1.47 -2.32
N VAL A 121 11.39 1.83 -1.56
CA VAL A 121 11.24 2.59 -0.31
C VAL A 121 12.26 3.71 -0.20
N ILE A 122 11.81 4.88 0.27
CA ILE A 122 12.70 5.96 0.69
C ILE A 122 12.91 5.82 2.20
N LEU A 123 14.11 5.37 2.59
CA LEU A 123 14.43 5.09 3.98
C LEU A 123 14.81 6.36 4.77
N PRO A 124 14.30 6.51 6.00
CA PRO A 124 14.82 7.50 6.95
C PRO A 124 16.34 7.38 7.17
N PRO A 125 17.06 8.49 7.36
CA PRO A 125 18.50 8.45 7.62
C PRO A 125 18.87 7.52 8.79
N GLY A 126 19.83 6.63 8.55
CA GLY A 126 20.33 5.69 9.57
C GLY A 126 19.50 4.42 9.77
N THR A 127 18.44 4.23 8.98
CA THR A 127 17.64 2.99 8.98
C THR A 127 18.05 2.05 7.84
N SER A 128 17.48 0.85 7.83
CA SER A 128 17.71 -0.16 6.79
C SER A 128 16.38 -0.82 6.39
N ILE A 129 16.36 -1.56 5.28
CA ILE A 129 15.17 -2.29 4.82
C ILE A 129 14.61 -3.18 5.94
N GLY A 130 15.48 -3.93 6.64
CA GLY A 130 15.09 -4.82 7.75
C GLY A 130 14.55 -4.10 8.99
N THR A 131 14.55 -2.77 9.02
CA THR A 131 13.86 -1.99 10.06
C THR A 131 12.34 -2.00 9.87
N PHE A 132 11.88 -2.07 8.61
CA PHE A 132 10.45 -1.90 8.27
C PHE A 132 9.86 -3.12 7.56
N PHE A 133 10.69 -3.95 6.92
CA PHE A 133 10.25 -5.10 6.14
C PHE A 133 10.77 -6.41 6.75
N PRO A 134 9.94 -7.46 6.82
CA PRO A 134 10.36 -8.79 7.26
C PRO A 134 11.38 -9.37 6.28
N THR A 135 12.16 -10.35 6.75
CA THR A 135 13.26 -10.93 5.94
C THR A 135 12.72 -11.60 4.67
N GLU A 136 11.53 -12.17 4.76
CA GLU A 136 10.84 -12.90 3.71
C GLU A 136 10.30 -11.99 2.60
N LEU A 137 10.13 -10.69 2.86
CA LEU A 137 9.75 -9.71 1.85
C LEU A 137 10.95 -8.88 1.36
N ALA A 138 12.04 -8.81 2.14
CA ALA A 138 13.16 -7.92 1.87
C ALA A 138 13.82 -8.10 0.49
N SER A 139 13.72 -9.26 -0.14
CA SER A 139 14.23 -9.49 -1.51
C SER A 139 13.47 -8.74 -2.60
N GLU A 140 12.22 -8.37 -2.32
CA GLU A 140 11.36 -7.60 -3.22
C GLU A 140 11.51 -6.09 -3.03
N VAL A 141 12.33 -5.66 -2.06
CA VAL A 141 12.46 -4.27 -1.64
C VAL A 141 13.78 -3.66 -2.11
N THR A 142 13.70 -2.54 -2.81
CA THR A 142 14.86 -1.72 -3.18
C THR A 142 14.76 -0.35 -2.52
N SER A 143 15.84 0.11 -1.88
CA SER A 143 15.85 1.49 -1.37
C SER A 143 16.22 2.49 -2.47
N VAL A 144 15.49 3.60 -2.54
CA VAL A 144 15.73 4.71 -3.47
C VAL A 144 15.97 6.01 -2.71
N ALA A 145 16.73 6.93 -3.32
CA ALA A 145 17.21 8.12 -2.61
C ALA A 145 16.14 9.20 -2.38
N ASN A 146 15.14 9.29 -3.26
CA ASN A 146 14.06 10.28 -3.25
C ASN A 146 12.99 9.91 -4.29
N LEU A 147 11.85 10.61 -4.27
CA LEU A 147 10.73 10.39 -5.19
C LEU A 147 11.12 10.48 -6.67
N GLY A 148 12.06 11.37 -7.03
CA GLY A 148 12.52 11.52 -8.41
C GLY A 148 13.40 10.37 -8.90
N SER A 149 13.87 9.52 -7.99
CA SER A 149 14.65 8.31 -8.31
C SER A 149 13.77 7.06 -8.35
N ALA A 150 12.52 7.16 -7.90
CA ALA A 150 11.60 6.04 -7.87
C ALA A 150 11.18 5.65 -9.29
N THR A 151 11.13 4.34 -9.56
CA THR A 151 10.67 3.76 -10.82
C THR A 151 9.34 3.03 -10.69
N VAL A 152 8.90 2.80 -9.45
CA VAL A 152 7.61 2.19 -9.13
C VAL A 152 6.63 3.18 -8.48
N GLY A 153 5.38 2.76 -8.35
CA GLY A 153 4.33 3.49 -7.66
C GLY A 153 3.33 4.19 -8.58
N ALA A 154 2.58 5.12 -8.01
CA ALA A 154 1.45 5.77 -8.67
C ALA A 154 1.88 6.80 -9.72
N ASN A 155 1.16 6.82 -10.84
CA ASN A 155 1.19 7.93 -11.77
C ASN A 155 0.40 9.12 -11.21
N VAL A 156 1.10 10.00 -10.49
CA VAL A 156 0.53 11.22 -9.89
C VAL A 156 -0.14 12.15 -10.90
N ASN A 157 0.21 12.08 -12.20
CA ASN A 157 -0.40 12.91 -13.23
C ASN A 157 -1.85 12.51 -13.55
N ALA A 158 -2.30 11.33 -13.13
CA ALA A 158 -3.69 10.92 -13.31
C ALA A 158 -4.66 11.59 -12.31
N PHE A 159 -4.14 12.24 -11.26
CA PHE A 159 -4.93 12.82 -10.17
C PHE A 159 -5.28 14.29 -10.37
N ILE A 160 -5.19 14.82 -11.60
CA ILE A 160 -5.53 16.22 -11.94
C ILE A 160 -6.96 16.63 -11.56
N TRP A 161 -7.85 15.65 -11.40
CA TRP A 161 -9.25 15.86 -11.04
C TRP A 161 -9.44 16.14 -9.54
N THR A 162 -8.45 15.81 -8.71
CA THR A 162 -8.57 15.90 -7.25
C THR A 162 -8.41 17.35 -6.77
N TRP A 163 -9.07 17.69 -5.66
CA TRP A 163 -8.86 18.96 -4.99
C TRP A 163 -7.38 19.14 -4.62
N ALA A 164 -6.74 18.09 -4.10
CA ALA A 164 -5.33 18.13 -3.70
C ALA A 164 -4.40 18.57 -4.84
N ARG A 165 -4.62 18.08 -6.07
CA ARG A 165 -3.85 18.53 -7.24
C ARG A 165 -4.26 19.91 -7.72
N GLN A 166 -5.52 20.30 -7.60
CA GLN A 166 -5.99 21.63 -8.00
C GLN A 166 -5.48 22.74 -7.07
N ASP A 167 -5.35 22.46 -5.78
CA ASP A 167 -4.84 23.39 -4.78
C ASP A 167 -3.31 23.54 -4.87
N ASN A 168 -2.61 22.50 -5.35
CA ASN A 168 -1.18 22.53 -5.64
C ASN A 168 -0.82 21.97 -7.04
N PRO A 169 -1.06 22.75 -8.13
CA PRO A 169 -0.96 22.25 -9.51
C PRO A 169 0.43 21.75 -9.94
N GLN A 170 1.49 22.24 -9.29
CA GLN A 170 2.88 21.88 -9.57
C GLN A 170 3.48 20.98 -8.47
N GLY A 171 2.73 20.72 -7.40
CA GLY A 171 3.23 19.99 -6.25
C GLY A 171 3.02 18.49 -6.34
N SER A 172 3.59 17.84 -5.34
CA SER A 172 3.68 16.39 -5.20
C SER A 172 2.38 15.71 -4.73
N ILE A 173 1.26 16.44 -4.61
CA ILE A 173 -0.01 15.92 -4.04
C ILE A 173 0.24 15.39 -2.61
N GLY A 174 0.95 16.18 -1.79
CA GLY A 174 1.17 15.86 -0.37
C GLY A 174 2.25 14.84 -0.07
N LEU A 175 3.12 14.51 -1.04
CA LEU A 175 4.25 13.61 -0.86
C LEU A 175 5.53 14.32 -0.34
N GLU A 176 5.41 15.52 0.21
CA GLU A 176 6.49 16.36 0.74
C GLU A 176 6.15 16.89 2.14
#